data_AF-A0A6N9BJ82-F1
#
_entry.id   AF-A0A6N9BJ82-F1
#
_cell.length_a   1.000
_cell.length_b   1.000
_cell.length_c   1.000
_cell.angle_alpha   90.00
_cell.angle_beta   90.00
_cell.angle_gamma   90.00
#
_symmetry.space_group_name_H-M   'P 1'
#
loop_
_entity.id
_entity.type
_entity.pdbx_description
1 polymer ?
#
loop_
_entity_poly.entity_id
_entity_poly.type
_entity_poly.pdbx_seq_one_letter_code
_entity_poly.pdbx_strand_id
1 'polypeptide(L)' 'MPSAGIMTETFVSAAELMARVLGAEDYPFAVIEHPISSANRAMLAARAERAAADCARLLLAPDG' A
#
# COMPACT_ATOMS: atom_id res chain seq x y z
N MET A 1 2.62 -3.91 -17.08
CA MET A 1 1.71 -2.88 -16.54
C MET A 1 2.18 -2.56 -15.15
N PRO A 2 2.43 -1.30 -14.78
CA PRO A 2 2.78 -0.94 -13.41
C PRO A 2 1.60 -1.23 -12.46
N SER A 3 1.91 -1.70 -11.25
CA SER A 3 0.91 -2.05 -10.23
C SER A 3 1.44 -1.72 -8.84
N ALA A 4 0.55 -1.29 -7.95
CA ALA A 4 0.87 -1.00 -6.55
C ALA A 4 -0.25 -1.53 -5.64
N GLY A 5 0.11 -2.03 -4.46
CA GLY A 5 -0.83 -2.46 -3.43
C GLY A 5 -1.17 -1.35 -2.42
N ILE A 6 -2.17 -1.61 -1.57
CA ILE A 6 -2.40 -0.86 -0.33
C ILE A 6 -2.42 -1.88 0.80
N MET A 7 -1.62 -1.64 1.83
CA MET A 7 -1.48 -2.54 2.98
C MET A 7 -1.76 -1.78 4.28
N THR A 8 -2.34 -2.46 5.27
CA THR A 8 -2.41 -1.86 6.61
C THR A 8 -1.12 -2.14 7.37
N GLU A 9 -0.68 -1.22 8.25
CA GLU A 9 0.60 -1.28 8.97
C GLU A 9 0.95 -2.65 9.55
N THR A 10 -0.03 -3.34 10.16
CA THR A 10 0.16 -4.66 10.79
C THR A 10 0.51 -5.78 9.80
N PHE A 11 0.26 -5.60 8.50
CA PHE A 11 0.45 -6.61 7.45
C PHE A 11 1.67 -6.36 6.57
N VAL A 12 2.46 -5.30 6.82
CA VAL A 12 3.62 -4.94 6.00
C VAL A 12 4.63 -6.09 5.90
N SER A 13 5.03 -6.68 7.03
CA SER A 13 6.00 -7.78 7.03
C SER A 13 5.50 -9.04 6.31
N ALA A 14 4.21 -9.33 6.41
CA ALA A 14 3.59 -10.44 5.68
C ALA A 14 3.52 -10.16 4.17
N ALA A 15 3.23 -8.92 3.79
CA ALA A 15 3.22 -8.49 2.39
C ALA A 15 4.62 -8.57 1.76
N GLU A 16 5.65 -8.10 2.46
CA GLU A 16 7.06 -8.19 2.03
C GLU A 16 7.52 -9.64 1.88
N LEU A 17 7.15 -10.51 2.85
CA LEU A 17 7.43 -11.94 2.76
C LEU A 17 6.78 -12.56 1.53
N MET A 18 5.50 -12.27 1.30
CA MET A 18 4.78 -12.82 0.15
C MET A 18 5.32 -12.29 -1.18
N ALA A 19 5.68 -11.01 -1.25
CA ALA A 19 6.30 -10.41 -2.43
C ALA A 19 7.58 -11.17 -2.82
N ARG A 20 8.45 -11.46 -1.85
CA ARG A 20 9.65 -12.28 -2.05
C ARG A 20 9.34 -13.71 -2.48
N VAL A 21 8.42 -14.40 -1.79
CA VAL A 21 8.03 -15.80 -2.10
C VAL A 21 7.49 -15.93 -3.52
N LEU A 22 6.78 -14.90 -4.01
CA LEU A 22 6.18 -14.88 -5.33
C LEU A 22 7.14 -14.36 -6.43
N GLY A 23 8.39 -14.04 -6.10
CA GLY A 23 9.38 -13.52 -7.04
C GLY A 23 9.15 -12.07 -7.47
N ALA A 24 8.33 -11.32 -6.73
CA ALA A 24 8.10 -9.89 -6.90
C ALA A 24 8.77 -9.11 -5.76
N GLU A 25 10.08 -9.35 -5.56
CA GLU A 25 10.85 -8.59 -4.58
C GLU A 25 10.71 -7.08 -4.89
N ASP A 26 10.55 -6.29 -3.84
CA ASP A 26 10.26 -4.86 -3.93
C ASP A 26 8.92 -4.46 -4.59
N TYR A 27 7.94 -5.38 -4.65
CA TYR A 27 6.58 -5.03 -5.08
C TYR A 27 6.04 -3.83 -4.28
N PRO A 28 5.69 -2.71 -4.95
CA PRO A 28 5.39 -1.47 -4.25
C PRO A 28 3.98 -1.47 -3.65
N PHE A 29 3.85 -0.93 -2.44
CA PHE A 29 2.54 -0.68 -1.83
C PHE A 29 2.55 0.56 -0.95
N ALA A 30 1.40 1.24 -0.89
CA ALA A 30 1.14 2.28 0.09
C ALA A 30 0.74 1.64 1.43
N VAL A 31 1.04 2.31 2.55
CA VAL A 31 0.71 1.83 3.89
C VAL A 31 -0.32 2.76 4.53
N ILE A 32 -1.38 2.19 5.11
CA ILE A 32 -2.41 2.91 5.85
C ILE A 32 -2.60 2.33 7.26
N GLU A 33 -3.21 3.10 8.15
CA GLU A 33 -3.36 2.72 9.54
C GLU A 33 -4.35 1.56 9.74
N HIS A 34 -4.00 0.64 10.64
CA HIS A 34 -4.86 -0.45 11.10
C HIS A 34 -5.67 -0.04 12.36
N PRO A 35 -6.88 -0.59 12.60
CA PRO A 35 -7.72 -1.34 11.68
C PRO A 35 -8.56 -0.41 10.78
N ILE A 36 -9.08 -0.98 9.69
CA ILE A 36 -10.09 -0.33 8.85
C ILE A 36 -11.46 -0.31 9.55
N SER A 37 -11.81 -1.39 10.26
CA SER A 37 -13.14 -1.59 10.84
C SER A 37 -13.52 -0.58 11.93
N SER A 38 -12.54 -0.02 12.63
CA SER A 38 -12.78 0.97 13.70
C SER A 38 -12.68 2.42 13.22
N ALA A 39 -12.32 2.66 11.96
CA ALA A 39 -12.18 4.01 11.43
C ALA A 39 -13.54 4.57 11.02
N ASN A 40 -13.78 5.84 11.38
CA ASN A 40 -14.96 6.55 10.89
C ASN A 40 -14.77 6.98 9.42
N ARG A 41 -15.84 7.48 8.80
CA ARG A 41 -15.82 7.90 7.39
C ARG A 41 -14.77 8.97 7.08
N ALA A 42 -14.59 9.95 7.95
CA ALA A 42 -13.62 11.02 7.73
C ALA A 42 -12.18 10.49 7.78
N MET A 43 -11.89 9.60 8.73
CA MET A 43 -10.60 8.91 8.81
C MET A 43 -10.34 8.06 7.57
N LEU A 44 -11.34 7.31 7.10
CA LEU A 44 -11.22 6.48 5.89
C LEU A 44 -11.00 7.34 4.64
N ALA A 45 -11.69 8.48 4.51
CA ALA A 45 -11.50 9.41 3.40
C ALA A 45 -10.06 9.96 3.39
N ALA A 46 -9.57 10.44 4.54
CA ALA A 46 -8.19 10.94 4.65
C ALA A 46 -7.15 9.84 4.34
N ARG A 47 -7.38 8.60 4.78
CA ARG A 47 -6.52 7.45 4.46
C ARG A 47 -6.53 7.14 2.96
N ALA A 48 -7.71 7.15 2.33
CA ALA A 48 -7.86 6.87 0.91
C ALA A 48 -7.18 7.95 0.05
N GLU A 49 -7.31 9.23 0.41
CA GLU A 49 -6.62 10.33 -0.27
C GLU A 49 -5.10 10.18 -0.22
N ARG A 50 -4.55 9.87 0.96
CA ARG A 50 -3.11 9.61 1.10
C ARG A 50 -2.67 8.39 0.30
N ALA A 51 -3.38 7.27 0.43
CA ALA A 51 -3.05 6.04 -0.28
C ALA A 51 -3.10 6.22 -1.81
N ALA A 52 -4.07 6.98 -2.32
CA ALA A 52 -4.15 7.28 -3.75
C ALA A 52 -2.95 8.11 -4.24
N ALA A 53 -2.53 9.12 -3.46
CA ALA A 53 -1.35 9.91 -3.79
C ALA A 53 -0.06 9.07 -3.76
N ASP A 54 0.08 8.21 -2.75
CA ASP A 54 1.22 7.31 -2.63
C ASP A 54 1.27 6.29 -3.77
N CYS A 55 0.14 5.65 -4.09
CA CYS A 55 0.04 4.74 -5.24
C CYS A 55 0.36 5.46 -6.55
N ALA A 56 -0.12 6.68 -6.76
CA ALA A 56 0.21 7.45 -7.96
C ALA A 56 1.73 7.70 -8.06
N ARG A 57 2.39 8.03 -6.94
CA ARG A 57 3.86 8.18 -6.90
C ARG A 57 4.58 6.88 -7.21
N LEU A 58 4.11 5.76 -6.67
CA LEU A 58 4.71 4.43 -6.90
C LEU A 58 4.55 3.98 -8.36
N LEU A 59 3.40 4.25 -8.97
CA LEU A 59 3.09 3.85 -10.35
C LEU A 59 3.77 4.72 -11.41
N LEU A 60 4.14 5.96 -11.06
CA LEU A 60 4.75 6.94 -11.96
C LEU A 60 6.25 7.12 -11.73
N ALA A 61 6.83 6.47 -10.72
CA ALA A 61 8.27 6.47 -10.52
C ALA A 61 8.93 5.83 -11.76
N PRO A 62 10.01 6.43 -12.31
CA PRO A 62 10.75 5.79 -13.38
C PRO A 62 11.28 4.44 -12.89
N ASP A 63 11.18 3.41 -13.73
CA ASP A 63 11.83 2.13 -13.46
C ASP A 63 13.33 2.40 -13.21
N GLY A 64 13.83 1.94 -12.06
CA GLY A 64 15.22 2.12 -11.64
C GLY A 64 16.22 1.43 -12.56
#